data_AF-A0A4R9JF40-F1
#
_entry.id   AF-A0A4R9JF40-F1
#
_cell.length_a   1.000
_cell.length_b   1.000
_cell.length_c   1.000
_cell.angle_alpha   90.00
_cell.angle_beta   90.00
_cell.angle_gamma   90.00
#
_symmetry.space_group_name_H-M   'P 1'
#
loop_
_entity.id
_entity.type
_entity.pdbx_description
1 polymer ?
#
loop_
_entity_poly.entity_id
_entity_poly.type
_entity_poly.pdbx_seq_one_letter_code
_entity_poly.pdbx_strand_id
1 'polypeptide(L)'
;MKNVMNFLIINLILISSSYASGGIGGGGIANIPQGQDREKYHLGKAVFNQDLTLEKQPTVNVIEQEERLEYLQGSLPNTEKRRVNLPDFAGKLTEEQLQALEYFVQVRFNVKLPEKKKE
;
A
#
# COMPACT_ATOMS: atom_id res chain seq x y z
N MET A 1 -50.79 -6.02 32.95
CA MET A 1 -50.06 -5.91 34.22
C MET A 1 -48.88 -6.86 34.19
N LYS A 2 -47.66 -6.37 34.51
CA LYS A 2 -46.58 -7.05 35.26
C LYS A 2 -46.21 -8.49 34.83
N ASN A 3 -45.03 -8.81 34.29
CA ASN A 3 -43.70 -8.38 34.70
C ASN A 3 -42.70 -8.48 33.54
N VAL A 4 -42.16 -7.32 33.18
CA VAL A 4 -40.80 -7.13 32.71
C VAL A 4 -39.82 -7.47 33.85
N MET A 5 -38.62 -7.92 33.47
CA MET A 5 -37.31 -7.60 34.07
C MET A 5 -36.46 -8.82 34.46
N ASN A 6 -35.19 -8.72 34.05
CA ASN A 6 -33.98 -9.45 34.47
C ASN A 6 -33.59 -10.70 33.65
N PHE A 7 -32.37 -10.88 33.15
CA PHE A 7 -31.10 -10.18 33.35
C PHE A 7 -30.20 -10.43 32.13
N LEU A 8 -29.76 -9.35 31.49
CA LEU A 8 -28.39 -9.08 31.04
C LEU A 8 -27.40 -10.28 31.10
N ILE A 9 -27.23 -11.02 29.99
CA ILE A 9 -25.99 -11.76 29.72
C ILE A 9 -25.39 -11.18 28.45
N ILE A 10 -24.60 -10.15 28.69
CA ILE A 10 -23.58 -9.60 27.82
C ILE A 10 -22.68 -10.76 27.38
N ASN A 11 -22.89 -11.27 26.15
CA ASN A 11 -21.87 -12.07 25.47
C ASN A 11 -20.88 -11.09 24.83
N LEU A 12 -19.99 -10.60 25.69
CA LEU A 12 -18.81 -9.84 25.33
C LEU A 12 -17.84 -10.80 24.62
N ILE A 13 -18.02 -10.98 23.31
CA ILE A 13 -16.99 -11.60 22.48
C ILE A 13 -15.90 -10.53 22.30
N LEU A 14 -15.03 -10.43 23.30
CA LEU A 14 -13.71 -9.84 23.17
C LEU A 14 -12.93 -10.72 22.20
N ILE A 15 -12.98 -10.36 20.91
CA ILE A 15 -12.03 -10.86 19.93
C ILE A 15 -10.69 -10.21 20.28
N SER A 16 -9.93 -10.89 21.13
CA SER A 16 -8.53 -10.62 21.37
C SER A 16 -7.80 -10.86 20.04
N SER A 17 -7.61 -9.81 19.25
CA SER A 17 -6.69 -9.82 18.11
C SER A 17 -5.27 -10.00 18.66
N SER A 18 -4.89 -11.26 18.91
CA SER A 18 -3.50 -11.63 19.15
C SER A 18 -2.73 -11.33 17.86
N TYR A 19 -2.07 -10.18 17.82
CA TYR A 19 -1.03 -9.92 16.82
C TYR A 19 0.09 -10.92 17.06
N ALA A 20 0.06 -12.03 16.30
CA ALA A 20 1.18 -12.94 16.20
C ALA A 20 2.35 -12.18 15.57
N SER A 21 3.29 -11.73 16.40
CA SER A 21 4.61 -11.28 15.97
C SER A 21 5.37 -12.50 15.45
N GLY A 22 5.17 -12.81 14.18
CA GLY A 22 5.97 -13.79 13.45
C GLY A 22 7.36 -13.21 13.18
N GLY A 23 8.32 -13.55 14.03
CA GLY A 23 9.74 -13.40 13.71
C GLY A 23 10.13 -14.43 12.66
N ILE A 24 10.53 -13.99 11.47
CA ILE A 24 11.14 -14.83 10.45
C ILE A 24 12.63 -14.52 10.37
N GLY A 25 13.42 -15.59 10.49
CA GLY A 25 14.87 -15.57 10.57
C GLY A 25 15.58 -15.21 9.26
N GLY A 26 16.78 -14.66 9.47
CA GLY A 26 18.00 -14.87 8.71
C GLY A 26 17.87 -15.18 7.22
N GLY A 27 17.85 -14.12 6.41
CA GLY A 27 18.14 -14.17 4.99
C GLY A 27 18.25 -12.77 4.44
N GLY A 28 19.47 -12.22 4.42
CA GLY A 28 19.84 -10.93 3.80
C GLY A 28 18.74 -9.87 3.81
N ILE A 29 18.57 -9.17 4.93
CA ILE A 29 17.68 -8.01 5.01
C ILE A 29 18.21 -6.94 4.04
N ALA A 30 17.69 -6.94 2.81
CA ALA A 30 17.44 -5.70 2.10
C ALA A 30 16.81 -4.75 3.11
N ASN A 31 17.29 -3.52 3.23
CA ASN A 31 16.91 -2.55 4.26
C ASN A 31 15.37 -2.33 4.27
N ILE A 32 14.61 -3.21 4.94
CA ILE A 32 13.14 -3.15 4.97
C ILE A 32 12.79 -2.09 6.01
N PRO A 33 12.01 -1.06 5.64
CA PRO A 33 11.65 0.01 6.56
C PRO A 33 10.88 -0.53 7.79
N GLN A 34 11.14 0.07 8.96
CA GLN A 34 10.43 -0.24 10.22
C GLN A 34 9.40 0.84 10.54
N GLY A 35 8.37 0.52 11.35
CA GLY A 35 7.36 1.49 11.76
C GLY A 35 6.39 1.92 10.65
N GLN A 36 5.98 3.19 10.63
CA GLN A 36 5.03 3.75 9.64
C GLN A 36 5.50 3.58 8.18
N ASP A 37 6.81 3.65 7.96
CA ASP A 37 7.42 3.36 6.67
C ASP A 37 7.18 1.92 6.20
N ARG A 38 7.02 0.97 7.13
CA ARG A 38 6.69 -0.43 6.83
C ARG A 38 5.31 -0.54 6.21
N GLU A 39 4.32 0.18 6.75
CA GLU A 39 2.95 0.17 6.24
C GLU A 39 2.89 0.74 4.83
N LYS A 40 3.55 1.89 4.61
CA LYS A 40 3.70 2.50 3.29
C LYS A 40 4.40 1.57 2.30
N TYR A 41 5.47 0.89 2.73
CA TYR A 41 6.17 -0.09 1.90
C TYR A 41 5.27 -1.27 1.49
N HIS A 42 4.50 -1.83 2.42
CA HIS A 42 3.60 -2.95 2.13
C HIS A 42 2.43 -2.54 1.25
N LEU A 43 1.85 -1.36 1.47
CA LEU A 43 0.81 -0.83 0.59
C LEU A 43 1.33 -0.66 -0.84
N GLY A 44 2.52 -0.06 -0.99
CA GLY A 44 3.15 0.11 -2.30
C GLY A 44 3.46 -1.21 -2.99
N LYS A 45 3.94 -2.20 -2.23
CA LYS A 45 4.16 -3.57 -2.72
C LYS A 45 2.85 -4.20 -3.20
N ALA A 46 1.77 -4.06 -2.44
CA ALA A 46 0.48 -4.64 -2.77
C ALA A 46 -0.12 -4.01 -4.03
N VAL A 47 0.01 -2.69 -4.20
CA VAL A 47 -0.36 -1.98 -5.44
C VAL A 47 0.48 -2.50 -6.62
N PHE A 48 1.81 -2.57 -6.45
CA PHE A 48 2.74 -3.00 -7.50
C PHE A 48 2.52 -4.44 -7.97
N ASN A 49 2.19 -5.34 -7.04
CA ASN A 49 1.91 -6.74 -7.32
C ASN A 49 0.48 -6.99 -7.79
N GLN A 50 -0.38 -5.96 -7.81
CA GLN A 50 -1.81 -6.10 -8.09
C GLN A 50 -2.53 -7.00 -7.07
N ASP A 51 -2.03 -7.04 -5.83
CA ASP A 51 -2.63 -7.78 -4.72
C ASP A 51 -3.90 -7.09 -4.17
N LEU A 52 -4.24 -5.90 -4.70
CA LEU A 52 -5.41 -5.10 -4.35
C LEU A 52 -6.24 -4.80 -5.59
N THR A 53 -7.56 -4.81 -5.44
CA THR A 53 -8.47 -4.33 -6.50
C THR A 53 -8.44 -2.81 -6.53
N LEU A 54 -8.06 -2.24 -7.67
CA LEU A 54 -7.97 -0.79 -7.87
C LEU A 54 -9.22 -0.30 -8.62
N GLU A 55 -10.07 0.41 -7.91
CA GLU A 55 -11.28 1.02 -8.48
C GLU A 55 -10.99 2.42 -9.01
N LYS A 56 -11.74 2.85 -10.03
CA LYS A 56 -11.59 4.17 -10.62
C LYS A 56 -11.90 5.26 -9.58
N GLN A 57 -10.96 6.18 -9.39
CA GLN A 57 -11.07 7.29 -8.45
C GLN A 57 -11.63 8.53 -9.18
N PRO A 58 -12.79 9.07 -8.78
CA PRO A 58 -13.42 10.18 -9.49
C PRO A 58 -12.74 11.53 -9.30
N THR A 59 -11.93 11.70 -8.24
CA THR A 59 -11.35 12.98 -7.82
C THR A 59 -9.86 13.12 -8.09
N VAL A 60 -9.24 12.17 -8.79
CA VAL A 60 -7.79 12.19 -9.03
C VAL A 60 -7.47 12.87 -10.36
N ASN A 61 -6.37 13.64 -10.38
CA ASN A 61 -5.84 14.19 -11.63
C ASN A 61 -5.15 13.07 -12.40
N VAL A 62 -5.86 12.51 -13.39
CA VAL A 62 -5.39 11.35 -14.17
C VAL A 62 -4.08 11.66 -14.92
N ILE A 63 -3.94 12.87 -15.46
CA ILE A 63 -2.76 13.25 -16.25
C ILE A 63 -1.51 13.29 -15.35
N GLU A 64 -1.58 13.98 -14.20
CA GLU A 64 -0.47 14.03 -13.25
C GLU A 64 -0.09 12.64 -12.75
N GLN A 65 -1.10 11.79 -12.49
CA GLN A 65 -0.87 10.43 -12.04
C GLN A 65 -0.23 9.56 -13.13
N GLU A 66 -0.67 9.69 -14.38
CA GLU A 66 -0.09 9.00 -15.54
C GLU A 66 1.39 9.37 -15.72
N GLU A 67 1.73 10.67 -15.71
CA GLU A 67 3.12 11.14 -15.84
C GLU A 67 4.04 10.53 -14.77
N ARG A 68 3.57 10.47 -13.52
CA ARG A 68 4.31 9.84 -12.40
C ARG A 68 4.47 8.34 -12.61
N LEU A 69 3.42 7.66 -13.06
CA LEU A 69 3.44 6.22 -13.33
C LEU A 69 4.34 5.86 -14.52
N GLU A 70 4.37 6.68 -15.57
CA GLU A 70 5.30 6.52 -16.70
C GLU A 70 6.76 6.68 -16.26
N TYR A 71 7.05 7.69 -15.43
CA TYR A 71 8.39 7.87 -14.87
C TYR A 71 8.82 6.65 -14.02
N LEU A 72 7.92 6.15 -13.17
CA LEU A 72 8.15 4.95 -12.39
C LEU A 72 8.40 3.74 -13.29
N GLN A 73 7.56 3.54 -14.31
CA GLN A 73 7.71 2.46 -15.29
C GLN A 73 9.09 2.54 -15.97
N GLY A 74 9.52 3.72 -16.39
CA GLY A 74 10.84 3.97 -16.98
C GLY A 74 12.00 3.66 -16.05
N SER A 75 11.79 3.79 -14.74
CA SER A 75 12.81 3.56 -13.71
C SER A 75 12.93 2.10 -13.27
N LEU A 76 11.97 1.25 -13.60
CA LEU A 76 12.01 -0.17 -13.25
C LEU A 76 13.10 -0.93 -14.03
N PRO A 77 13.67 -2.01 -13.45
CA PRO A 77 14.52 -2.91 -14.21
C PRO A 77 13.72 -3.63 -15.30
N ASN A 78 14.39 -4.03 -16.39
CA ASN A 78 13.74 -4.58 -17.59
C ASN A 78 12.84 -5.80 -17.33
N THR A 79 13.17 -6.63 -16.32
CA THR A 79 12.35 -7.77 -15.91
C THR A 79 10.99 -7.33 -15.36
N GLU A 80 10.97 -6.26 -14.58
CA GLU A 80 9.76 -5.73 -13.94
C GLU A 80 8.93 -4.93 -14.93
N LYS A 81 9.57 -4.14 -15.82
CA LYS A 81 8.89 -3.41 -16.91
C LYS A 81 8.02 -4.29 -17.80
N ARG A 82 8.40 -5.56 -17.96
CA ARG A 82 7.66 -6.55 -18.75
C ARG A 82 6.54 -7.23 -17.96
N ARG A 83 6.64 -7.24 -16.62
CA ARG A 83 5.66 -7.90 -15.75
C ARG A 83 4.51 -6.98 -15.39
N VAL A 84 4.80 -5.71 -15.10
CA VAL A 84 3.80 -4.73 -14.66
C VAL A 84 3.74 -3.57 -15.64
N ASN A 85 2.53 -3.06 -15.88
CA ASN A 85 2.28 -1.85 -16.63
C ASN A 85 1.72 -0.77 -15.69
N LEU A 86 2.61 0.03 -15.08
CA LEU A 86 2.20 1.04 -14.10
C LEU A 86 1.24 2.11 -14.67
N PRO A 87 1.39 2.59 -15.92
CA PRO A 87 0.43 3.53 -16.53
C PRO A 87 -1.02 3.04 -16.52
N ASP A 88 -1.29 1.72 -16.55
CA ASP A 88 -2.66 1.19 -16.45
C ASP A 88 -3.33 1.47 -15.09
N PHE A 89 -2.58 1.93 -14.09
CA PHE A 89 -3.10 2.32 -12.78
C PHE A 89 -3.57 3.79 -12.75
N ALA A 90 -3.35 4.55 -13.82
CA ALA A 90 -3.78 5.93 -13.92
C ALA A 90 -5.30 6.06 -13.74
N GLY A 91 -5.72 7.00 -12.91
CA GLY A 91 -7.10 7.20 -12.50
C GLY A 91 -7.63 6.18 -11.49
N LYS A 92 -6.81 5.26 -10.97
CA LYS A 92 -7.24 4.19 -10.04
C LYS A 92 -6.54 4.24 -8.69
N LEU A 93 -5.44 4.99 -8.55
CA LEU A 93 -4.71 5.10 -7.30
C LEU A 93 -5.15 6.34 -6.52
N THR A 94 -5.39 6.19 -5.23
CA THR A 94 -5.43 7.35 -4.31
C THR A 94 -4.03 7.98 -4.22
N GLU A 95 -3.93 9.24 -3.76
CA GLU A 95 -2.61 9.88 -3.57
C GLU A 95 -1.76 9.09 -2.56
N GLU A 96 -2.36 8.48 -1.53
CA GLU A 96 -1.65 7.61 -0.59
C GLU A 96 -1.09 6.36 -1.28
N GLN A 97 -1.88 5.70 -2.13
CA GLN A 97 -1.45 4.51 -2.87
C GLN A 97 -0.35 4.84 -3.88
N LEU A 98 -0.45 5.99 -4.56
CA LEU A 98 0.58 6.46 -5.47
C LEU A 98 1.89 6.75 -4.74
N GLN A 99 1.82 7.47 -3.62
CA GLN A 99 2.99 7.74 -2.77
C GLN A 99 3.61 6.46 -2.18
N ALA A 100 2.77 5.48 -1.82
CA ALA A 100 3.22 4.19 -1.34
C ALA A 100 3.93 3.40 -2.44
N LEU A 101 3.39 3.39 -3.66
CA LEU A 101 4.00 2.78 -4.83
C LEU A 101 5.37 3.41 -5.16
N GLU A 102 5.45 4.74 -5.18
CA GLU A 102 6.70 5.48 -5.37
C GLU A 102 7.75 5.09 -4.34
N TYR A 103 7.36 5.06 -3.06
CA TYR A 103 8.24 4.67 -1.97
C TYR A 103 8.71 3.22 -2.08
N PHE A 104 7.81 2.29 -2.42
CA PHE A 104 8.17 0.90 -2.66
C PHE A 104 9.18 0.78 -3.80
N VAL A 105 8.96 1.45 -4.94
CA VAL A 105 9.88 1.41 -6.10
C VAL A 105 11.25 1.97 -5.73
N GLN A 106 11.28 3.12 -5.04
CA GLN A 106 12.52 3.75 -4.56
C GLN A 106 13.31 2.80 -3.66
N VAL A 107 12.67 2.19 -2.66
CA VAL A 107 13.34 1.31 -1.69
C VAL A 107 13.73 -0.03 -2.33
N ARG A 108 12.82 -0.65 -3.10
CA ARG A 108 13.02 -1.99 -3.66
C ARG A 108 14.05 -2.01 -4.79
N PHE A 109 14.06 -0.97 -5.63
CA PHE A 109 14.89 -0.93 -6.83
C PHE A 109 16.00 0.14 -6.75
N ASN A 110 16.14 0.82 -5.61
CA ASN A 110 17.14 1.85 -5.37
C ASN A 110 17.09 2.99 -6.41
N VAL A 111 15.87 3.41 -6.77
CA VAL A 111 15.61 4.48 -7.75
C VAL A 111 15.57 5.82 -7.03
N LYS A 112 16.22 6.86 -7.58
CA LYS A 112 16.09 8.23 -7.09
C LYS A 112 14.92 8.91 -7.79
N LEU A 113 13.80 9.07 -7.09
CA LEU A 113 12.66 9.84 -7.58
C LEU A 113 12.89 11.33 -7.29
N PRO A 114 12.46 12.24 -8.17
CA PRO A 114 12.45 13.67 -7.85
C PRO A 114 11.52 13.90 -6.65
N GLU A 115 12.02 14.56 -5.61
CA GLU A 115 11.19 14.91 -4.46
C GLU A 115 10.10 15.89 -4.91
N LYS A 116 8.82 15.54 -4.67
CA LYS A 116 7.70 16.47 -4.88
C LYS A 116 7.96 17.67 -3.96
N LYS A 117 8.26 18.84 -4.52
CA LYS A 117 8.31 20.09 -3.73
C LYS A 117 6.93 20.25 -3.10
N LYS A 118 6.85 20.13 -1.78
CA LYS A 118 5.66 20.55 -1.02
C LYS A 118 5.64 22.07 -1.10
N GLU A 119 4.77 22.62 -1.94
CA GLU A 119 4.33 24.02 -1.82
C GLU A 119 3.29 24.14 -0.69
#